data_AF-A0A4U7EVE0-F1
#
_entry.id   AF-A0A4U7EVE0-F1
#
_cell.length_a   1.000
_cell.length_b   1.000
_cell.length_c   1.000
_cell.angle_alpha   90.00
_cell.angle_beta   90.00
_cell.angle_gamma   90.00
#
_symmetry.space_group_name_H-M   'P 1'
#
loop_
_entity.id
_entity.type
_entity.pdbx_description
1 polymer ?
#
loop_
_entity_poly.entity_id
_entity_poly.type
_entity_poly.pdbx_seq_one_letter_code
_entity_poly.pdbx_strand_id
1 'polypeptide(L)'
;MAVGTRLSLQLADFGTRSLVTHSLMVLGFIGAVYTGLFVEGQIGTVSMAAFINFTAGLWISQSIHSLGNAATDDEYQGVLKEILNRV
;
A
#
# COMPACT_ATOMS: atom_id res chain seq x y z
N MET A 1 -14.72 -4.49 24.52
CA MET A 1 -14.40 -3.40 23.57
C MET A 1 -14.58 -3.98 22.16
N ALA A 2 -15.50 -3.44 21.36
CA ALA A 2 -15.81 -3.99 20.05
C ALA A 2 -14.59 -3.92 19.12
N VAL A 3 -14.28 -5.01 18.43
CA VAL A 3 -13.10 -5.15 17.56
C VAL A 3 -13.01 -4.01 16.52
N GLY A 4 -14.16 -3.55 16.02
CA GLY A 4 -14.22 -2.43 15.06
C GLY A 4 -13.61 -1.14 15.58
N THR A 5 -13.76 -0.82 16.87
CA THR A 5 -13.19 0.39 17.47
C THR A 5 -11.67 0.31 17.62
N ARG A 6 -11.10 -0.90 17.81
CA ARG A 6 -9.64 -1.08 17.91
C ARG A 6 -8.96 -0.98 16.55
N LEU A 7 -9.55 -1.60 15.53
CA LEU A 7 -8.99 -1.55 14.17
C LEU A 7 -9.02 -0.12 13.60
N SER A 8 -10.11 0.61 13.85
CA SER A 8 -10.21 2.02 13.43
C SER A 8 -9.17 2.90 14.12
N LEU A 9 -8.88 2.65 15.41
CA LEU A 9 -7.83 3.38 16.14
C LEU A 9 -6.44 3.03 15.61
N GLN A 10 -6.18 1.76 15.24
CA GLN A 10 -4.90 1.39 14.62
C GLN A 10 -4.72 2.00 13.23
N LEU A 11 -5.77 2.06 12.41
CA LEU A 11 -5.75 2.73 11.11
C LEU A 11 -5.77 4.27 11.23
N ALA A 12 -5.98 4.83 12.42
CA ALA A 12 -5.82 6.26 12.65
C ALA A 12 -4.33 6.68 12.69
N ASP A 13 -3.44 5.75 13.03
CA ASP A 13 -2.00 5.94 12.97
C ASP A 13 -1.48 5.93 11.52
N PHE A 14 -0.64 6.92 11.18
CA PHE A 14 -0.11 7.06 9.82
C PHE A 14 0.86 5.94 9.46
N GLY A 15 1.70 5.50 10.40
CA GLY A 15 2.65 4.40 10.16
C GLY A 15 1.94 3.12 9.75
N THR A 16 0.89 2.75 10.50
CA THR A 16 0.04 1.60 10.22
C THR A 16 -0.66 1.71 8.87
N ARG A 17 -1.24 2.87 8.53
CA ARG A 17 -1.82 3.08 7.19
C ARG A 17 -0.77 2.93 6.10
N SER A 18 0.43 3.49 6.30
CA SER A 18 1.48 3.41 5.30
C SER A 18 1.92 1.97 5.06
N LEU A 19 2.09 1.17 6.12
CA LEU A 19 2.39 -0.25 5.99
C LEU A 19 1.34 -1.02 5.21
N VAL A 20 0.06 -0.80 5.52
CA VAL A 20 -1.05 -1.46 4.82
C VAL A 20 -1.03 -1.09 3.33
N THR A 21 -0.87 0.20 3.03
CA THR A 21 -0.80 0.70 1.65
C THR A 21 0.40 0.11 0.89
N HIS A 22 1.59 0.04 1.51
CA HIS A 22 2.75 -0.61 0.89
C HIS A 22 2.56 -2.12 0.70
N SER A 23 1.89 -2.80 1.63
CA SER A 23 1.56 -4.22 1.48
C SER A 23 0.64 -4.45 0.28
N LEU A 24 -0.36 -3.59 0.08
CA LEU A 24 -1.23 -3.63 -1.09
C LEU A 24 -0.48 -3.37 -2.39
N MET A 25 0.52 -2.47 -2.40
CA MET A 25 1.38 -2.25 -3.56
C MET A 25 2.17 -3.50 -3.93
N VAL A 26 2.76 -4.18 -2.93
CA VAL A 26 3.51 -5.42 -3.15
C VAL A 26 2.60 -6.50 -3.72
N LEU A 27 1.41 -6.69 -3.14
CA LEU A 27 0.43 -7.65 -3.63
C LEU A 27 -0.06 -7.31 -5.05
N GLY A 28 -0.33 -6.03 -5.32
CA GLY A 28 -0.70 -5.56 -6.64
C GLY A 28 0.39 -5.84 -7.67
N PHE A 29 1.65 -5.56 -7.34
CA PHE A 29 2.78 -5.83 -8.23
C PHE A 29 2.99 -7.33 -8.47
N ILE A 30 2.89 -8.16 -7.42
CA ILE A 30 2.90 -9.62 -7.57
C ILE A 30 1.77 -10.08 -8.49
N GLY A 31 0.56 -9.52 -8.34
CA GLY A 31 -0.57 -9.78 -9.23
C GLY A 31 -0.27 -9.42 -10.69
N ALA A 32 0.39 -8.28 -10.92
CA ALA A 32 0.81 -7.88 -12.26
C ALA A 32 1.81 -8.88 -12.87
N VAL A 33 2.85 -9.26 -12.12
CA VAL A 33 3.85 -10.24 -12.58
C VAL A 33 3.19 -11.59 -12.84
N TYR A 34 2.34 -12.07 -11.92
CA TYR A 34 1.68 -13.35 -12.05
C TYR A 34 0.78 -13.41 -13.30
N THR A 35 -0.05 -12.38 -13.49
CA THR A 35 -0.97 -12.32 -14.63
C THR A 35 -0.25 -12.09 -15.96
N GLY A 36 0.84 -11.33 -15.97
CA GLY A 36 1.65 -11.11 -17.17
C GLY A 36 2.45 -12.33 -17.62
N LEU A 37 2.80 -13.24 -16.70
CA LEU A 37 3.64 -14.42 -17.00
C LEU A 37 2.87 -15.74 -17.09
N PHE A 38 1.78 -15.90 -16.35
CA PHE A 38 1.11 -17.20 -16.18
C PHE A 38 -0.36 -17.21 -16.61
N VAL A 39 -0.94 -16.07 -17.02
CA VAL A 39 -2.32 -16.01 -17.52
C VAL A 39 -2.30 -15.68 -19.01
N GLU A 40 -2.88 -16.56 -19.81
CA GLU A 40 -2.82 -16.46 -21.26
C GLU A 40 -3.90 -15.53 -21.85
N GLY A 41 -3.62 -15.06 -23.07
CA GLY A 41 -4.55 -14.28 -23.87
C GLY A 41 -4.84 -12.89 -23.31
N GLN A 42 -5.94 -12.30 -23.80
CA GLN A 42 -6.32 -10.92 -23.47
C GLN A 42 -6.59 -10.73 -21.97
N ILE A 43 -7.05 -11.77 -21.28
CA ILE A 43 -7.30 -11.73 -19.83
C ILE A 43 -6.00 -11.42 -19.08
N GLY A 44 -4.90 -12.11 -19.41
CA GLY A 44 -3.59 -11.86 -18.79
C GLY A 44 -3.12 -10.42 -19.00
N THR A 45 -3.16 -9.94 -20.25
CA THR A 45 -2.75 -8.56 -20.58
C THR A 45 -3.57 -7.51 -19.84
N VAL A 46 -4.90 -7.64 -19.82
CA VAL A 46 -5.79 -6.68 -19.16
C VAL A 46 -5.60 -6.72 -17.64
N SER A 47 -5.50 -7.90 -17.04
CA SER A 47 -5.25 -8.04 -15.61
C SER A 47 -3.89 -7.49 -15.21
N MET A 48 -2.84 -7.76 -15.98
CA MET A 48 -1.51 -7.19 -15.76
C MET A 48 -1.57 -5.66 -15.78
N ALA A 49 -2.17 -5.08 -16.82
CA ALA A 49 -2.32 -3.63 -16.93
C ALA A 49 -3.13 -3.05 -15.77
N ALA A 50 -4.20 -3.73 -15.35
CA ALA A 50 -5.01 -3.31 -14.20
C ALA A 50 -4.20 -3.30 -12.90
N PHE A 51 -3.44 -4.37 -12.62
CA PHE A 51 -2.60 -4.47 -11.43
C PHE A 51 -1.45 -3.46 -11.42
N ILE A 52 -0.83 -3.18 -12.57
CA ILE A 52 0.19 -2.12 -12.70
C ILE A 52 -0.43 -0.75 -12.38
N ASN A 53 -1.57 -0.41 -13.00
CA ASN A 53 -2.21 0.88 -12.79
C ASN A 53 -2.71 1.05 -11.35
N PHE A 54 -3.26 0.00 -10.75
CA PHE A 54 -3.64 0.00 -9.34
C PHE A 54 -2.44 0.28 -8.43
N THR A 55 -1.33 -0.44 -8.65
CA THR A 55 -0.10 -0.27 -7.87
C THR A 55 0.48 1.14 -8.03
N ALA A 56 0.54 1.65 -9.26
CA ALA A 56 1.01 3.00 -9.54
C ALA A 56 0.12 4.07 -8.89
N GLY A 57 -1.21 3.90 -8.96
CA GLY A 57 -2.17 4.78 -8.30
C GLY A 57 -1.96 4.84 -6.79
N LEU A 58 -1.80 3.68 -6.13
CA LEU A 58 -1.45 3.64 -4.71
C LEU A 58 -0.15 4.38 -4.41
N TRP A 59 0.86 4.29 -5.27
CA TRP A 59 2.16 4.95 -5.08
C TRP A 59 2.05 6.46 -5.12
N ILE A 60 1.25 6.98 -6.06
CA ILE A 60 0.93 8.41 -6.12
C ILE A 60 0.17 8.85 -4.87
N SER A 61 -0.89 8.13 -4.48
CA SER A 61 -1.68 8.46 -3.29
C SER A 61 -0.85 8.45 -2.01
N GLN A 62 0.00 7.44 -1.82
CA GLN A 62 0.87 7.34 -0.65
C GLN A 62 1.92 8.46 -0.62
N SER A 63 2.44 8.88 -1.78
CA SER A 63 3.38 9.99 -1.88
C SER A 63 2.74 11.30 -1.44
N ILE A 64 1.52 11.59 -1.91
CA ILE A 64 0.76 12.79 -1.51
C ILE A 64 0.45 12.76 -0.01
N HIS A 65 -0.02 11.62 0.51
CA HIS A 65 -0.30 11.48 1.94
C HIS A 65 0.96 11.61 2.80
N SER A 66 2.08 11.04 2.37
CA SER A 66 3.35 11.16 3.07
C SER A 66 3.88 12.59 3.08
N LEU A 67 3.71 13.32 1.98
CA LEU A 67 4.07 14.74 1.90
C LEU A 67 3.21 15.60 2.83
N GLY A 68 1.89 15.35 2.83
CA GLY A 68 0.96 16.03 3.75
C GLY A 68 1.30 15.77 5.22
N ASN A 69 1.62 14.52 5.57
CA ASN A 69 2.02 14.14 6.93
C ASN A 69 3.33 14.81 7.37
N ALA A 70 4.30 14.93 6.46
CA ALA A 70 5.56 15.62 6.74
C ALA A 70 5.36 17.13 6.99
N ALA A 71 4.35 17.74 6.36
CA ALA A 71 4.02 19.15 6.56
C ALA A 71 3.27 19.43 7.89
N THR A 72 2.76 18.40 8.57
CA THR A 72 2.05 18.51 9.85
C THR A 72 2.90 18.11 11.06
N ASP A 73 4.23 18.03 10.89
CA ASP A 73 5.24 17.77 11.94
C ASP A 73 5.12 16.40 12.64
N ASP A 74 4.50 15.41 12.00
CA ASP A 74 4.40 14.03 12.52
C ASP A 74 5.69 13.24 12.22
N GLU A 75 6.19 12.49 13.23
CA GLU A 75 7.43 11.69 13.24
C GLU A 75 7.50 10.51 12.24
N TYR A 76 6.70 10.50 11.16
CA TYR A 76 6.77 9.41 10.19
C TYR A 76 8.11 9.38 9.45
N GLN A 77 8.95 8.38 9.76
CA GLN A 77 10.30 8.20 9.21
C GLN A 77 10.36 7.25 7.99
N GLY A 78 9.22 6.96 7.38
CA GLY A 78 9.15 6.05 6.23
C GLY A 78 8.86 4.59 6.61
N VAL A 79 8.40 3.83 5.61
CA VAL A 79 7.83 2.49 5.80
C VAL A 79 8.86 1.50 6.32
N LEU A 80 10.13 1.63 5.94
CA LEU A 80 11.20 0.75 6.39
C LEU A 80 11.46 0.90 7.88
N LYS A 81 11.41 2.13 8.41
CA LYS A 81 11.55 2.39 9.84
C LYS A 81 10.36 1.82 10.61
N GLU A 82 9.18 1.93 10.04
CA GLU A 82 7.96 1.37 10.61
C GLU A 82 7.99 -0.17 10.69
N ILE A 83 8.54 -0.85 9.68
CA ILE A 83 8.80 -2.30 9.75
C ILE A 83 9.81 -2.61 10.85
N LEU A 84 10.93 -1.88 10.91
CA LEU A 84 11.98 -2.10 11.90
C LEU A 84 11.47 -1.94 13.34
N ASN A 85 10.58 -0.99 13.59
CA ASN A 85 10.01 -0.76 14.92
C ASN A 85 9.06 -1.87 15.40
N ARG A 86 8.68 -2.80 14.51
CA ARG A 86 7.71 -3.88 14.79
C ARG A 86 8.36 -5.26 14.93
N VAL A 87 9.67 -5.36 14.70
CA VAL A 87 10.48 -6.59 14.83
C VAL A 87 11.33 -6.49 16.09
#